data_AF-A0AAV2BA44-F1
#
_entry.id   AF-A0AAV2BA44-F1
#
_cell.length_a   1.000
_cell.length_b   1.000
_cell.length_c   1.000
_cell.angle_alpha   90.00
_cell.angle_beta   90.00
_cell.angle_gamma   90.00
#
_symmetry.space_group_name_H-M   'P 1'
#
loop_
_entity.id
_entity.type
_entity.pdbx_description
1 polymer ?
#
loop_
_entity_poly.entity_id
_entity_poly.type
_entity_poly.pdbx_seq_one_letter_code
_entity_poly.pdbx_strand_id
1 'polypeptide(L)'
;MVRILAENISRINPSPGRNNLRIIAKKVVARYPETFEDRCGDSIIGGCSTLMKKIEHCLENRNRRKDFSDLFEIKPNDSKIKKTSRNSYACSNWQPNQLPDGESKASQLQHKNFLLKEHKKLVRDEETIKQLMITTYASQRYTINSKNSVKVIKEEWPTLFETDYFINHAALLLGRQSICDTICNNIISKGKIIYDFFKTMQNNSTVSKCLNVIESAKVQLESTIPEIFGGILLIPAFFGEEENALFQINMDPVSTTELEINQERLTPFISTSGGNIFTAQEFLILIDGSVALQTTDFKLAMALLVLSFFVFNIEYPEKAGLTMEFIQRIFADINPQRGSKMPQNGKSTVSKPVLKLVNLLRDFESHFNL
;
A
#
# COMPACT_ATOMS: atom_id res chain seq x y z
N MET A 1 -6.03 -2.33 20.34
CA MET A 1 -5.76 -3.54 21.18
C MET A 1 -4.79 -4.55 20.55
N VAL A 2 -4.98 -4.98 19.29
CA VAL A 2 -4.10 -5.97 18.63
C VAL A 2 -2.64 -5.53 18.54
N ARG A 3 -2.37 -4.22 18.38
CA ARG A 3 -1.01 -3.67 18.40
C ARG A 3 -0.32 -3.76 19.76
N ILE A 4 -1.04 -3.53 20.88
CA ILE A 4 -0.50 -3.71 22.25
C ILE A 4 -0.16 -5.18 22.48
N LEU A 5 -1.03 -6.08 22.01
CA LEU A 5 -0.78 -7.51 22.05
C LEU A 5 0.44 -7.90 21.20
N ALA A 6 0.50 -7.46 19.94
CA ALA A 6 1.64 -7.68 19.06
C ALA A 6 2.93 -7.05 19.62
N GLU A 7 2.82 -5.93 20.33
CA GLU A 7 3.94 -5.29 21.02
C GLU A 7 4.50 -6.15 22.14
N ASN A 8 3.61 -6.63 23.02
CA ASN A 8 4.00 -7.51 24.11
C ASN A 8 4.58 -8.84 23.57
N ILE A 9 4.00 -9.38 22.49
CA ILE A 9 4.52 -10.57 21.83
C ILE A 9 5.92 -10.29 21.25
N SER A 10 6.09 -9.19 20.52
CA SER A 10 7.35 -8.81 19.88
C SER A 10 8.49 -8.60 20.88
N ARG A 11 8.18 -8.05 22.07
CA ARG A 11 9.15 -7.92 23.18
C ARG A 11 9.65 -9.27 23.72
N ILE A 12 8.83 -10.31 23.64
CA ILE A 12 9.19 -11.66 24.12
C ILE A 12 9.84 -12.49 23.00
N ASN A 13 9.24 -12.48 21.82
CA ASN A 13 9.74 -13.16 20.63
C ASN A 13 9.35 -12.36 19.38
N PRO A 14 10.30 -11.75 18.66
CA PRO A 14 10.02 -10.97 17.45
C PRO A 14 9.39 -11.82 16.35
N SER A 15 9.79 -13.09 16.19
CA SER A 15 9.29 -13.97 15.13
C SER A 15 8.72 -15.26 15.73
N PRO A 16 7.58 -15.20 16.44
CA PRO A 16 7.04 -16.31 17.21
C PRO A 16 6.53 -17.46 16.34
N GLY A 17 6.32 -17.23 15.04
CA GLY A 17 5.80 -18.23 14.12
C GLY A 17 4.31 -18.51 14.30
N ARG A 18 3.66 -18.99 13.23
CA ARG A 18 2.19 -19.14 13.16
C ARG A 18 1.58 -20.00 14.27
N ASN A 19 2.26 -21.07 14.70
CA ASN A 19 1.74 -21.95 15.76
C ASN A 19 1.58 -21.21 17.10
N ASN A 20 2.57 -20.42 17.49
CA ASN A 20 2.51 -19.63 18.72
C ASN A 20 1.47 -18.52 18.62
N LEU A 21 1.39 -17.84 17.47
CA LEU A 21 0.35 -16.84 17.23
C LEU A 21 -1.06 -17.42 17.33
N ARG A 22 -1.25 -18.66 16.84
CA ARG A 22 -2.51 -19.37 16.96
C ARG A 22 -2.88 -19.66 18.40
N ILE A 23 -1.92 -20.09 19.22
CA ILE A 23 -2.13 -20.36 20.66
C ILE A 23 -2.51 -19.06 21.38
N ILE A 24 -1.80 -17.96 21.09
CA ILE A 24 -2.08 -16.66 21.70
C ILE A 24 -3.46 -16.15 21.28
N ALA A 25 -3.79 -16.19 19.99
CA ALA A 25 -5.10 -15.78 19.51
C ALA A 25 -6.23 -16.58 20.16
N LYS A 26 -6.09 -17.91 20.28
CA LYS A 26 -7.07 -18.76 21.00
C LYS A 26 -7.29 -18.31 22.44
N LYS A 27 -6.21 -18.02 23.18
CA LYS A 27 -6.31 -17.56 24.58
C LYS A 27 -6.99 -16.20 24.69
N VAL A 28 -6.73 -15.30 23.75
CA VAL A 28 -7.33 -13.95 23.75
C VAL A 28 -8.81 -13.99 23.38
N VAL A 29 -9.20 -14.74 22.35
CA VAL A 29 -10.61 -14.92 21.98
C VAL A 29 -11.40 -15.57 23.12
N ALA A 30 -10.85 -16.61 23.75
CA ALA A 30 -11.49 -17.27 24.90
C ALA A 30 -11.70 -16.33 26.10
N ARG A 31 -10.82 -15.33 26.28
CA ARG A 31 -10.88 -14.37 27.39
C ARG A 31 -11.79 -13.18 27.10
N TYR A 32 -11.92 -12.80 25.83
CA TYR A 32 -12.69 -11.64 25.37
C TYR A 32 -13.57 -12.00 24.17
N PRO A 33 -14.54 -12.93 24.35
CA PRO A 33 -15.32 -13.47 23.23
C PRO A 33 -16.16 -12.40 22.54
N GLU A 34 -16.76 -11.48 23.29
CA GLU A 34 -17.59 -10.39 22.73
C GLU A 34 -16.80 -9.45 21.80
N THR A 35 -15.48 -9.37 21.95
CA THR A 35 -14.63 -8.48 21.15
C THR A 35 -14.01 -9.18 19.94
N PHE A 36 -13.76 -10.49 20.02
CA PHE A 36 -12.91 -11.19 19.04
C PHE A 36 -13.55 -12.42 18.40
N GLU A 37 -14.73 -12.86 18.82
CA GLU A 37 -15.48 -13.87 18.07
C GLU A 37 -16.07 -13.24 16.82
N ASP A 38 -15.84 -13.88 15.66
CA ASP A 38 -16.60 -13.54 14.46
C ASP A 38 -17.97 -14.22 14.61
N ARG A 39 -19.05 -13.45 14.81
CA ARG A 39 -20.42 -13.96 14.95
C ARG A 39 -21.26 -13.62 13.71
N CYS A 40 -22.12 -14.56 13.32
CA CYS A 40 -23.17 -14.34 12.33
C CYS A 40 -24.50 -14.77 12.95
N GLY A 41 -25.30 -13.79 13.37
CA GLY A 41 -26.42 -14.03 14.28
C GLY A 41 -25.93 -14.67 15.59
N ASP A 42 -26.58 -15.75 16.01
CA ASP A 42 -26.21 -16.49 17.23
C ASP A 42 -25.07 -17.50 17.01
N SER A 43 -24.57 -17.65 15.79
CA SER A 43 -23.54 -18.63 15.45
C SER A 43 -22.13 -18.02 15.45
N ILE A 44 -21.20 -18.67 16.16
CA ILE A 44 -19.77 -18.34 16.12
C ILE A 44 -19.16 -18.96 14.87
N ILE A 45 -18.71 -18.12 13.94
CA ILE A 45 -18.14 -18.53 12.65
C ILE A 45 -16.61 -18.40 12.59
N GLY A 46 -15.97 -17.77 13.59
CA GLY A 46 -14.53 -17.53 13.55
C GLY A 46 -13.96 -16.80 14.76
N GLY A 47 -12.98 -15.91 14.51
CA GLY A 47 -12.35 -15.06 15.52
C GLY A 47 -10.87 -15.39 15.77
N CYS A 48 -10.56 -16.65 16.08
CA CYS A 48 -9.17 -17.06 16.34
C CYS A 48 -8.25 -16.87 15.12
N SER A 49 -8.72 -17.25 13.94
CA SER A 49 -7.97 -17.15 12.68
C SER A 49 -7.73 -15.69 12.30
N THR A 50 -8.78 -14.87 12.43
CA THR A 50 -8.81 -13.44 12.11
C THR A 50 -7.89 -12.67 13.04
N LEU A 51 -7.99 -12.91 14.36
CA LEU A 51 -7.09 -12.30 15.34
C LEU A 51 -5.64 -12.73 15.13
N MET A 52 -5.38 -14.02 14.87
CA MET A 52 -4.03 -14.52 14.59
C MET A 52 -3.43 -13.80 13.38
N LYS A 53 -4.17 -13.66 12.28
CA LYS A 53 -3.71 -12.93 11.09
C LYS A 53 -3.45 -11.46 11.41
N LYS A 54 -4.36 -10.78 12.13
CA LYS A 54 -4.14 -9.38 12.53
C LYS A 54 -2.87 -9.23 13.37
N ILE A 55 -2.60 -10.15 14.31
CA ILE A 55 -1.35 -10.16 15.10
C ILE A 55 -0.15 -10.45 14.19
N GLU A 56 -0.24 -11.41 13.28
CA GLU A 56 0.81 -11.76 12.32
C GLU A 56 1.17 -10.55 11.44
N HIS A 57 0.18 -9.90 10.85
CA HIS A 57 0.37 -8.67 10.06
C HIS A 57 0.96 -7.54 10.90
N CYS A 58 0.44 -7.33 12.11
CA CYS A 58 0.99 -6.34 13.02
C CYS A 58 2.46 -6.65 13.35
N LEU A 59 2.83 -7.91 13.59
CA LEU A 59 4.21 -8.31 13.86
C LEU A 59 5.08 -8.22 12.61
N GLU A 60 4.62 -8.65 11.45
CA GLU A 60 5.39 -8.56 10.21
C GLU A 60 5.68 -7.10 9.84
N ASN A 61 4.69 -6.22 9.97
CA ASN A 61 4.85 -4.79 9.77
C ASN A 61 5.65 -4.12 10.91
N ARG A 62 5.47 -4.54 12.18
CA ARG A 62 6.18 -3.96 13.35
C ARG A 62 7.60 -4.43 13.50
N ASN A 63 7.91 -5.67 13.14
CA ASN A 63 9.28 -6.17 13.03
C ASN A 63 10.06 -5.45 11.93
N ARG A 64 9.40 -4.59 11.13
CA ARG A 64 10.12 -3.60 10.32
C ARG A 64 10.76 -2.48 11.15
N ARG A 65 10.29 -2.24 12.38
CA ARG A 65 10.75 -1.17 13.29
C ARG A 65 11.96 -1.57 14.14
N LYS A 66 12.89 -2.39 13.64
CA LYS A 66 14.09 -2.69 14.43
C LYS A 66 15.01 -1.46 14.48
N ASP A 67 15.49 -1.18 15.68
CA ASP A 67 16.39 -0.06 16.00
C ASP A 67 17.73 -0.15 15.27
N PHE A 68 18.34 1.03 15.13
CA PHE A 68 19.49 1.44 14.33
C PHE A 68 20.82 0.69 14.58
N SER A 69 20.89 -0.25 15.53
CA SER A 69 22.17 -0.79 16.03
C SER A 69 22.76 -1.94 15.20
N ASP A 70 21.99 -2.60 14.33
CA ASP A 70 22.44 -3.80 13.60
C ASP A 70 22.86 -3.53 12.14
N LEU A 71 22.88 -2.27 11.70
CA LEU A 71 23.10 -1.89 10.29
C LEU A 71 24.55 -2.08 9.77
N PHE A 72 25.50 -2.44 10.63
CA PHE A 72 26.92 -2.54 10.25
C PHE A 72 27.56 -3.94 10.36
N GLU A 73 26.84 -4.96 10.82
CA GLU A 73 27.33 -6.33 10.71
C GLU A 73 26.85 -6.96 9.40
N ILE A 74 27.53 -6.65 8.31
CA ILE A 74 27.51 -7.54 7.14
C ILE A 74 28.28 -8.80 7.53
N LYS A 75 27.61 -9.72 8.25
CA LYS A 75 28.13 -11.07 8.42
C LYS A 75 28.04 -11.75 7.05
N PRO A 76 29.16 -12.24 6.49
CA PRO A 76 29.18 -12.87 5.17
C PRO A 76 28.32 -14.14 5.05
N ASN A 77 27.65 -14.57 6.12
CA ASN A 77 26.83 -15.78 6.17
C ASN A 77 25.45 -15.66 6.84
N ASP A 78 24.99 -14.48 7.29
CA ASP A 78 23.68 -14.39 7.97
C ASP A 78 22.56 -13.88 7.07
N SER A 79 21.69 -14.84 6.73
CA SER A 79 20.40 -14.71 6.04
C SER A 79 20.44 -14.19 4.60
N LYS A 80 20.47 -15.13 3.64
CA LYS A 80 19.88 -14.90 2.31
C LYS A 80 18.52 -14.23 2.53
N ILE A 81 18.35 -12.96 2.14
CA ILE A 81 17.03 -12.31 2.11
C ILE A 81 16.14 -13.24 1.28
N LYS A 82 15.24 -13.97 1.93
CA LYS A 82 14.46 -15.02 1.25
C LYS A 82 13.43 -14.34 0.35
N LYS A 83 13.72 -14.32 -0.95
CA LYS A 83 12.75 -13.98 -2.01
C LYS A 83 11.56 -14.94 -1.87
N THR A 84 10.42 -14.42 -1.45
CA THR A 84 9.15 -15.16 -1.48
C THR A 84 8.36 -14.77 -2.71
N SER A 85 7.50 -15.68 -3.21
CA SER A 85 6.60 -15.39 -4.32
C SER A 85 5.67 -14.19 -4.07
N ARG A 86 5.46 -13.82 -2.80
CA ARG A 86 4.69 -12.65 -2.37
C ARG A 86 5.50 -11.36 -2.43
N ASN A 87 6.75 -11.41 -1.97
CA ASN A 87 7.56 -10.20 -1.86
C ASN A 87 8.07 -9.69 -3.21
N SER A 88 8.31 -10.60 -4.16
CA SER A 88 8.71 -10.26 -5.53
C SER A 88 7.54 -10.34 -6.53
N TYR A 89 6.30 -10.29 -6.05
CA TYR A 89 5.13 -10.40 -6.90
C TYR A 89 5.08 -9.27 -7.93
N ALA A 90 5.04 -9.63 -9.22
CA ALA A 90 5.15 -8.72 -10.37
C ALA A 90 6.42 -7.85 -10.45
N CYS A 91 7.36 -7.99 -9.51
CA CYS A 91 8.59 -7.20 -9.49
C CYS A 91 9.69 -7.92 -10.28
N SER A 92 10.03 -7.38 -11.45
CA SER A 92 11.12 -7.88 -12.29
C SER A 92 12.48 -7.62 -11.64
N ASN A 93 12.65 -6.47 -10.99
CA ASN A 93 13.92 -6.04 -10.40
C ASN A 93 13.88 -5.97 -8.85
N TRP A 94 13.25 -6.96 -8.20
CA TRP A 94 12.98 -6.93 -6.75
C TRP A 94 14.20 -6.72 -5.85
N GLN A 95 15.31 -7.37 -6.19
CA GLN A 95 16.62 -7.21 -5.56
C GLN A 95 17.69 -7.55 -6.60
N PRO A 96 18.50 -6.57 -7.06
CA PRO A 96 19.65 -6.86 -7.89
C PRO A 96 20.62 -7.80 -7.19
N ASN A 97 21.14 -8.79 -7.93
CA ASN A 97 22.09 -9.78 -7.39
C ASN A 97 23.53 -9.23 -7.34
N GLN A 98 23.81 -8.16 -8.07
CA GLN A 98 25.12 -7.55 -8.23
C GLN A 98 24.95 -6.02 -8.18
N LEU A 99 26.03 -5.34 -7.80
CA LEU A 99 26.12 -3.89 -7.96
C LEU A 99 26.41 -3.56 -9.44
N PRO A 100 26.11 -2.32 -9.89
CA PRO A 100 26.51 -1.87 -11.23
C PRO A 100 28.02 -2.03 -11.48
N ASP A 101 28.41 -2.09 -12.75
CA ASP A 101 29.83 -2.20 -13.12
C ASP A 101 30.63 -1.01 -12.56
N GLY A 102 31.78 -1.31 -11.94
CA GLY A 102 32.62 -0.32 -11.27
C GLY A 102 32.18 0.04 -9.84
N GLU A 103 31.02 -0.43 -9.37
CA GLU A 103 30.54 -0.15 -8.02
C GLU A 103 31.05 -1.16 -6.99
N SER A 104 31.33 -0.65 -5.79
CA SER A 104 31.67 -1.42 -4.60
C SER A 104 30.77 -1.02 -3.43
N LYS A 105 30.81 -1.79 -2.33
CA LYS A 105 30.09 -1.39 -1.11
C LYS A 105 30.54 -0.01 -0.60
N ALA A 106 31.82 0.33 -0.77
CA ALA A 106 32.37 1.61 -0.35
C ALA A 106 31.87 2.77 -1.23
N SER A 107 31.86 2.61 -2.56
CA SER A 107 31.33 3.64 -3.48
C SER A 107 29.84 3.86 -3.25
N GLN A 108 29.07 2.79 -3.05
CA GLN A 108 27.63 2.88 -2.73
C GLN A 108 27.36 3.67 -1.43
N LEU A 109 28.19 3.48 -0.40
CA LEU A 109 28.09 4.25 0.84
C LEU A 109 28.47 5.73 0.61
N GLN A 110 29.48 6.01 -0.21
CA GLN A 110 29.84 7.38 -0.59
C GLN A 110 28.69 8.06 -1.35
N HIS A 111 28.06 7.36 -2.31
CA HIS A 111 26.91 7.86 -3.06
C HIS A 111 25.70 8.12 -2.15
N LYS A 112 25.39 7.22 -1.21
CA LYS A 112 24.35 7.46 -0.18
C LYS A 112 24.65 8.72 0.63
N ASN A 113 25.88 8.88 1.12
CA ASN A 113 26.28 10.05 1.90
C ASN A 113 26.21 11.35 1.09
N PHE A 114 26.53 11.30 -0.20
CA PHE A 114 26.35 12.43 -1.11
C PHE A 114 24.87 12.81 -1.22
N LEU A 115 23.99 11.85 -1.54
CA LEU A 115 22.54 12.07 -1.65
C LEU A 115 21.95 12.67 -0.36
N LEU A 116 22.36 12.16 0.82
CA LEU A 116 21.94 12.68 2.13
C LEU A 116 22.37 14.13 2.37
N LYS A 117 23.54 14.54 1.85
CA LYS A 117 24.01 15.93 1.93
C LYS A 117 23.28 16.82 0.94
N GLU A 118 23.14 16.38 -0.30
CA GLU A 118 22.43 17.12 -1.36
C GLU A 118 20.97 17.40 -1.00
N HIS A 119 20.27 16.43 -0.42
CA HIS A 119 18.85 16.59 -0.06
C HIS A 119 18.62 17.73 0.94
N LYS A 120 19.65 18.15 1.70
CA LYS A 120 19.57 19.27 2.65
C LYS A 120 19.88 20.64 2.04
N LYS A 121 20.31 20.69 0.77
CA LYS A 121 20.67 21.94 0.10
C LYS A 121 19.43 22.60 -0.52
N LEU A 122 19.46 23.94 -0.57
CA LEU A 122 18.45 24.73 -1.29
C LEU A 122 18.61 24.64 -2.81
N VAL A 123 19.87 24.61 -3.28
CA VAL A 123 20.23 24.42 -4.70
C VAL A 123 20.98 23.11 -4.79
N ARG A 124 20.44 22.19 -5.59
CA ARG A 124 20.87 20.78 -5.65
C ARG A 124 21.41 20.45 -7.02
N ASP A 125 22.38 19.55 -7.07
CA ASP A 125 22.86 18.97 -8.33
C ASP A 125 21.89 17.86 -8.80
N GLU A 126 20.79 18.26 -9.42
CA GLU A 126 19.73 17.35 -9.86
C GLU A 126 20.21 16.31 -10.89
N GLU A 127 21.23 16.62 -11.70
CA GLU A 127 21.77 15.67 -12.67
C GLU A 127 22.53 14.54 -11.96
N THR A 128 23.42 14.90 -11.03
CA THR A 128 24.15 13.92 -10.22
C THR A 128 23.19 13.13 -9.33
N ILE A 129 22.16 13.76 -8.73
CA ILE A 129 21.16 13.04 -7.92
C ILE A 129 20.46 11.97 -8.76
N LYS A 130 20.00 12.29 -9.99
CA LYS A 130 19.36 11.32 -10.88
C LYS A 130 20.26 10.13 -11.19
N GLN A 131 21.53 10.38 -11.53
CA GLN A 131 22.49 9.32 -11.81
C GLN A 131 22.76 8.44 -10.58
N LEU A 132 22.93 9.06 -9.41
CA LEU A 132 23.20 8.35 -8.16
C LEU A 132 21.99 7.57 -7.64
N MET A 133 20.77 8.07 -7.83
CA MET A 133 19.55 7.33 -7.48
C MET A 133 19.40 6.04 -8.29
N ILE A 134 19.84 6.02 -9.56
CA ILE A 134 19.89 4.80 -10.38
C ILE A 134 21.04 3.90 -9.92
N THR A 135 22.24 4.45 -9.79
CA THR A 135 23.46 3.72 -9.41
C THR A 135 23.33 3.04 -8.04
N THR A 136 22.60 3.66 -7.12
CA THR A 136 22.38 3.14 -5.77
C THR A 136 21.11 2.30 -5.61
N TYR A 137 20.41 1.98 -6.70
CA TYR A 137 19.16 1.23 -6.66
C TYR A 137 19.28 -0.09 -5.87
N ALA A 138 20.35 -0.85 -6.07
CA ALA A 138 20.59 -2.11 -5.35
C ALA A 138 20.67 -1.92 -3.82
N SER A 139 21.32 -0.85 -3.39
CA SER A 139 21.46 -0.48 -1.97
C SER A 139 20.15 0.01 -1.37
N GLN A 140 19.38 0.82 -2.12
CA GLN A 140 18.03 1.22 -1.73
C GLN A 140 17.12 -0.02 -1.53
N ARG A 141 17.11 -0.95 -2.50
CA ARG A 141 16.37 -2.22 -2.39
C ARG A 141 16.81 -3.04 -1.19
N TYR A 142 18.11 -3.08 -0.89
CA TYR A 142 18.63 -3.76 0.28
C TYR A 142 18.09 -3.16 1.57
N THR A 143 18.13 -1.82 1.74
CA THR A 143 17.54 -1.14 2.90
C THR A 143 16.05 -1.45 3.02
N ILE A 144 15.29 -1.39 1.92
CA ILE A 144 13.84 -1.64 1.92
C ILE A 144 13.52 -3.11 2.25
N ASN A 145 14.22 -4.06 1.63
CA ASN A 145 13.98 -5.50 1.79
C ASN A 145 14.49 -6.04 3.13
N SER A 146 15.38 -5.31 3.81
CA SER A 146 15.89 -5.64 5.16
C SER A 146 14.86 -5.45 6.28
N LYS A 147 13.58 -5.23 5.94
CA LYS A 147 12.50 -4.96 6.90
C LYS A 147 12.84 -3.74 7.74
N ASN A 148 13.12 -2.62 7.11
CA ASN A 148 13.15 -1.33 7.78
C ASN A 148 11.76 -0.69 7.72
N SER A 149 11.40 0.07 8.75
CA SER A 149 10.17 0.86 8.75
C SER A 149 10.27 1.95 7.69
N VAL A 150 9.14 2.42 7.17
CA VAL A 150 9.16 3.48 6.16
C VAL A 150 9.87 4.73 6.68
N LYS A 151 9.75 5.04 7.97
CA LYS A 151 10.49 6.12 8.63
C LYS A 151 12.01 5.96 8.50
N VAL A 152 12.53 4.78 8.85
CA VAL A 152 13.98 4.48 8.75
C VAL A 152 14.44 4.53 7.29
N ILE A 153 13.65 3.99 6.36
CA ILE A 153 13.98 4.06 4.92
C ILE A 153 14.05 5.53 4.48
N LYS A 154 13.15 6.40 4.96
CA LYS A 154 13.13 7.83 4.65
C LYS A 154 14.33 8.58 5.24
N GLU A 155 14.77 8.21 6.43
CA GLU A 155 16.00 8.77 7.03
C GLU A 155 17.26 8.35 6.26
N GLU A 156 17.31 7.11 5.76
CA GLU A 156 18.46 6.61 4.99
C GLU A 156 18.49 7.08 3.52
N TRP A 157 17.32 7.21 2.90
CA TRP A 157 17.13 7.51 1.48
C TRP A 157 16.02 8.56 1.29
N PRO A 158 16.17 9.79 1.80
CA PRO A 158 15.10 10.80 1.77
C PRO A 158 14.70 11.18 0.35
N THR A 159 15.65 11.22 -0.59
CA THR A 159 15.39 11.47 -2.02
C THR A 159 14.48 10.43 -2.66
N LEU A 160 14.43 9.19 -2.13
CA LEU A 160 13.47 8.18 -2.62
C LEU A 160 12.01 8.58 -2.36
N PHE A 161 11.76 9.46 -1.40
CA PHE A 161 10.42 9.95 -1.02
C PHE A 161 10.04 11.25 -1.75
N GLU A 162 10.84 11.67 -2.73
CA GLU A 162 10.44 12.69 -3.69
C GLU A 162 9.74 12.00 -4.88
N THR A 163 8.61 12.57 -5.33
CA THR A 163 7.67 11.92 -6.25
C THR A 163 8.31 11.36 -7.52
N ASP A 164 9.16 12.12 -8.20
CA ASP A 164 9.78 11.68 -9.45
C ASP A 164 10.73 10.49 -9.24
N TYR A 165 11.55 10.55 -8.18
CA TYR A 165 12.47 9.48 -7.84
C TYR A 165 11.74 8.23 -7.34
N PHE A 166 10.64 8.41 -6.60
CA PHE A 166 9.77 7.31 -6.18
C PHE A 166 9.13 6.59 -7.38
N ILE A 167 8.57 7.33 -8.33
CA ILE A 167 7.96 6.78 -9.54
C ILE A 167 9.01 6.03 -10.36
N ASN A 168 10.20 6.61 -10.56
CA ASN A 168 11.29 5.96 -11.28
C ASN A 168 11.76 4.68 -10.59
N HIS A 169 11.87 4.69 -9.26
CA HIS A 169 12.21 3.49 -8.49
C HIS A 169 11.14 2.39 -8.66
N ALA A 170 9.86 2.76 -8.62
CA ALA A 170 8.76 1.83 -8.81
C ALA A 170 8.69 1.28 -10.24
N ALA A 171 8.94 2.12 -11.24
CA ALA A 171 9.03 1.75 -12.65
C ALA A 171 10.13 0.71 -12.89
N LEU A 172 11.32 0.94 -12.33
CA LEU A 172 12.43 -0.02 -12.40
C LEU A 172 12.12 -1.33 -11.66
N LEU A 173 11.49 -1.25 -10.49
CA LEU A 173 11.07 -2.42 -9.70
C LEU A 173 10.10 -3.33 -10.46
N LEU A 174 9.12 -2.73 -11.15
CA LEU A 174 8.06 -3.43 -11.88
C LEU A 174 8.45 -3.74 -13.33
N GLY A 175 9.54 -3.15 -13.85
CA GLY A 175 9.94 -3.25 -15.25
C GLY A 175 8.95 -2.55 -16.19
N ARG A 176 8.35 -1.45 -15.75
CA ARG A 176 7.29 -0.71 -16.47
C ARG A 176 7.54 0.80 -16.38
N GLN A 177 8.14 1.37 -17.42
CA GLN A 177 8.57 2.78 -17.41
C GLN A 177 7.41 3.77 -17.20
N SER A 178 6.27 3.52 -17.83
CA SER A 178 5.08 4.40 -17.81
C SER A 178 4.00 3.92 -16.84
N ILE A 179 4.37 3.26 -15.74
CA ILE A 179 3.38 2.68 -14.80
C ILE A 179 2.50 3.76 -14.14
N CYS A 180 3.07 4.90 -13.78
CA CYS A 180 2.31 6.01 -13.19
C CYS A 180 1.30 6.56 -14.19
N ASP A 181 1.74 6.85 -15.43
CA ASP A 181 0.86 7.34 -16.50
C ASP A 181 -0.25 6.33 -16.82
N THR A 182 0.09 5.04 -16.83
CA THR A 182 -0.88 3.96 -17.07
C THR A 182 -1.99 3.99 -16.03
N ILE A 183 -1.63 4.12 -14.75
CA ILE A 183 -2.62 4.22 -13.66
C ILE A 183 -3.47 5.48 -13.83
N CYS A 184 -2.84 6.64 -13.98
CA CYS A 184 -3.54 7.93 -14.11
C CYS A 184 -4.49 7.95 -15.31
N ASN A 185 -4.05 7.46 -16.47
CA ASN A 185 -4.85 7.41 -17.70
C ASN A 185 -6.00 6.42 -17.58
N ASN A 186 -5.78 5.24 -16.98
CA ASN A 186 -6.85 4.28 -16.76
C ASN A 186 -7.89 4.79 -15.76
N ILE A 187 -7.51 5.60 -14.77
CA ILE A 187 -8.48 6.24 -13.87
C ILE A 187 -9.41 7.15 -14.66
N ILE A 188 -8.88 7.98 -15.56
CA ILE A 188 -9.68 8.85 -16.42
C ILE A 188 -10.57 8.06 -17.37
N SER A 189 -10.00 7.10 -18.10
CA SER A 189 -10.74 6.39 -19.16
C SER A 189 -11.76 5.40 -18.62
N LYS A 190 -11.53 4.79 -17.45
CA LYS A 190 -12.40 3.74 -16.89
C LYS A 190 -13.27 4.21 -15.73
N GLY A 191 -12.88 5.28 -15.04
CA GLY A 191 -13.57 5.76 -13.85
C GLY A 191 -15.05 6.09 -14.11
N LYS A 192 -15.31 6.87 -15.17
CA LYS A 192 -16.68 7.20 -15.58
C LYS A 192 -17.49 5.97 -15.98
N ILE A 193 -16.89 5.04 -16.72
CA ILE A 193 -17.56 3.80 -17.14
C ILE A 193 -17.99 2.97 -15.93
N ILE A 194 -17.11 2.84 -14.92
CA ILE A 194 -17.41 2.14 -13.67
C ILE A 194 -18.58 2.82 -12.94
N TYR A 195 -18.57 4.15 -12.87
CA TYR A 195 -19.66 4.92 -12.29
C TYR A 195 -20.99 4.70 -13.05
N ASP A 196 -20.99 4.81 -14.38
CA ASP A 196 -22.18 4.62 -15.22
C ASP A 196 -22.73 3.19 -15.10
N PHE A 197 -21.85 2.19 -15.01
CA PHE A 197 -22.23 0.81 -14.70
C PHE A 197 -22.94 0.70 -13.35
N PHE A 198 -22.38 1.26 -12.28
CA PHE A 198 -22.97 1.17 -10.95
C PHE A 198 -24.29 1.93 -10.82
N LYS A 199 -24.54 2.96 -11.65
CA LYS A 199 -25.88 3.59 -11.76
C LYS A 199 -26.97 2.61 -12.18
N THR A 200 -26.63 1.50 -12.84
CA THR A 200 -27.59 0.44 -13.18
C THR A 200 -27.83 -0.54 -12.02
N MET A 201 -27.01 -0.50 -10.96
CA MET A 201 -27.04 -1.42 -9.80
C MET A 201 -27.56 -0.77 -8.52
N GLN A 202 -28.61 0.05 -8.61
CA GLN A 202 -29.15 0.81 -7.47
C GLN A 202 -29.84 -0.05 -6.40
N ASN A 203 -30.07 -1.33 -6.67
CA ASN A 203 -30.61 -2.28 -5.70
C ASN A 203 -29.64 -2.62 -4.55
N ASN A 204 -28.34 -2.35 -4.70
CA ASN A 204 -27.37 -2.48 -3.62
C ASN A 204 -27.36 -1.18 -2.77
N SER A 205 -27.74 -1.30 -1.50
CA SER A 205 -27.88 -0.15 -0.60
C SER A 205 -26.57 0.59 -0.31
N THR A 206 -25.43 -0.11 -0.24
CA THR A 206 -24.12 0.50 -0.04
C THR A 206 -23.67 1.26 -1.27
N VAL A 207 -23.84 0.67 -2.46
CA VAL A 207 -23.55 1.32 -3.75
C VAL A 207 -24.45 2.55 -3.95
N SER A 208 -25.75 2.43 -3.67
CA SER A 208 -26.71 3.54 -3.76
C SER A 208 -26.32 4.73 -2.85
N LYS A 209 -25.91 4.47 -1.60
CA LYS A 209 -25.41 5.52 -0.69
C LYS A 209 -24.17 6.22 -1.26
N CYS A 210 -23.22 5.47 -1.79
CA CYS A 210 -22.00 6.03 -2.40
C CYS A 210 -22.34 6.87 -3.64
N LEU A 211 -23.23 6.39 -4.52
CA LEU A 211 -23.71 7.14 -5.69
C LEU A 211 -24.34 8.48 -5.28
N ASN A 212 -25.15 8.52 -4.22
CA ASN A 212 -25.75 9.76 -3.75
C ASN A 212 -24.71 10.80 -3.30
N VAL A 213 -23.61 10.36 -2.67
CA VAL A 213 -22.49 11.25 -2.31
C VAL A 213 -21.82 11.81 -3.57
N ILE A 214 -21.60 10.98 -4.57
CA ILE A 214 -21.00 11.37 -5.86
C ILE A 214 -21.89 12.38 -6.61
N GLU A 215 -23.20 12.11 -6.71
CA GLU A 215 -24.16 13.00 -7.38
C GLU A 215 -24.27 14.34 -6.65
N SER A 216 -24.25 14.32 -5.31
CA SER A 216 -24.24 15.55 -4.51
C SER A 216 -22.98 16.38 -4.77
N ALA A 217 -21.81 15.73 -4.81
CA ALA A 217 -20.54 16.40 -5.12
C ALA A 217 -20.52 16.97 -6.55
N LYS A 218 -21.08 16.24 -7.53
CA LYS A 218 -21.23 16.69 -8.92
C LYS A 218 -22.04 17.99 -9.00
N VAL A 219 -23.19 18.04 -8.31
CA VAL A 219 -24.05 19.23 -8.27
C VAL A 219 -23.34 20.39 -7.57
N GLN A 220 -22.74 20.14 -6.41
CA GLN A 220 -22.06 21.16 -5.61
C GLN A 220 -20.86 21.79 -6.33
N LEU A 221 -20.12 20.99 -7.10
CA LEU A 221 -18.89 21.42 -7.78
C LEU A 221 -19.13 21.83 -9.24
N GLU A 222 -20.36 21.72 -9.74
CA GLU A 222 -20.73 21.96 -11.14
C GLU A 222 -19.76 21.26 -12.13
N SER A 223 -19.38 20.01 -11.81
CA SER A 223 -18.30 19.29 -12.48
C SER A 223 -18.61 17.81 -12.63
N THR A 224 -18.15 17.21 -13.73
CA THR A 224 -18.25 15.77 -13.98
C THR A 224 -17.09 14.96 -13.39
N ILE A 225 -16.06 15.61 -12.83
CA ILE A 225 -14.92 14.96 -12.17
C ILE A 225 -15.36 13.97 -11.07
N PRO A 226 -16.37 14.27 -10.22
CA PRO A 226 -16.87 13.31 -9.24
C PRO A 226 -17.36 11.99 -9.85
N GLU A 227 -17.87 11.98 -11.08
CA GLU A 227 -18.25 10.73 -11.77
C GLU A 227 -17.03 9.85 -12.04
N ILE A 228 -15.92 10.46 -12.47
CA ILE A 228 -14.67 9.76 -12.78
C ILE A 228 -14.02 9.20 -11.51
N PHE A 229 -13.79 10.07 -10.51
CA PHE A 229 -13.11 9.69 -9.28
C PHE A 229 -14.01 8.85 -8.37
N GLY A 230 -15.31 9.13 -8.37
CA GLY A 230 -16.33 8.36 -7.65
C GLY A 230 -16.44 6.92 -8.14
N GLY A 231 -16.14 6.65 -9.42
CA GLY A 231 -16.01 5.28 -9.94
C GLY A 231 -15.09 4.40 -9.09
N ILE A 232 -14.00 4.96 -8.56
CA ILE A 232 -13.07 4.23 -7.67
C ILE A 232 -13.69 3.96 -6.30
N LEU A 233 -14.42 4.93 -5.73
CA LEU A 233 -15.08 4.77 -4.43
C LEU A 233 -16.22 3.75 -4.44
N LEU A 234 -16.82 3.49 -5.60
CA LEU A 234 -17.88 2.49 -5.76
C LEU A 234 -17.36 1.05 -5.69
N ILE A 235 -16.07 0.82 -5.96
CA ILE A 235 -15.45 -0.51 -5.92
C ILE A 235 -15.50 -1.14 -4.51
N PRO A 236 -15.01 -0.48 -3.44
CA PRO A 236 -15.13 -1.03 -2.09
C PRO A 236 -16.59 -1.17 -1.66
N ALA A 237 -17.47 -0.25 -2.06
CA ALA A 237 -18.91 -0.34 -1.79
C ALA A 237 -19.55 -1.60 -2.41
N PHE A 238 -19.14 -1.97 -3.63
CA PHE A 238 -19.58 -3.20 -4.30
C PHE A 238 -19.08 -4.46 -3.60
N PHE A 239 -17.81 -4.48 -3.18
CA PHE A 239 -17.24 -5.64 -2.48
C PHE A 239 -17.68 -5.75 -1.01
N GLY A 240 -18.34 -4.73 -0.45
CA GLY A 240 -18.63 -4.66 0.98
C GLY A 240 -17.37 -4.47 1.82
N GLU A 241 -16.35 -3.84 1.23
CA GLU A 241 -15.06 -3.54 1.85
C GLU A 241 -15.07 -2.13 2.48
N GLU A 242 -14.19 -1.91 3.46
CA GLU A 242 -14.19 -0.65 4.21
C GLU A 242 -13.37 0.40 3.44
N GLU A 243 -14.04 1.43 2.91
CA GLU A 243 -13.38 2.58 2.24
C GLU A 243 -12.30 3.22 3.12
N ASN A 244 -12.57 3.27 4.44
CA ASN A 244 -11.66 3.84 5.42
C ASN A 244 -10.31 3.10 5.52
N ALA A 245 -10.17 1.91 4.94
CA ALA A 245 -8.92 1.17 4.89
C ALA A 245 -7.95 1.76 3.85
N LEU A 246 -8.45 2.54 2.88
CA LEU A 246 -7.66 3.18 1.82
C LEU A 246 -7.73 4.70 1.86
N PHE A 247 -8.84 5.28 2.34
CA PHE A 247 -9.05 6.72 2.37
C PHE A 247 -9.38 7.22 3.79
N GLN A 248 -8.82 8.35 4.18
CA GLN A 248 -9.17 9.04 5.41
C GLN A 248 -9.45 10.51 5.09
N ILE A 249 -10.57 11.03 5.58
CA ILE A 249 -10.97 12.42 5.37
C ILE A 249 -10.49 13.26 6.55
N ASN A 250 -10.04 14.49 6.25
CA ASN A 250 -9.73 15.55 7.22
C ASN A 250 -8.58 15.22 8.19
N MET A 251 -7.36 15.15 7.68
CA MET A 251 -6.21 15.49 8.52
C MET A 251 -6.01 17.00 8.41
N ASP A 252 -6.06 17.70 9.54
CA ASP A 252 -5.61 19.09 9.61
C ASP A 252 -4.07 19.06 9.76
N PRO A 253 -3.28 19.41 8.73
CA PRO A 253 -1.82 19.28 8.76
C PRO A 253 -1.16 20.10 9.87
N VAL A 254 -1.86 21.14 10.36
CA VAL A 254 -1.34 22.09 11.35
C VAL A 254 -1.55 21.60 12.79
N SER A 255 -2.65 20.87 13.04
CA SER A 255 -2.97 20.34 14.39
C SER A 255 -2.66 18.85 14.55
N THR A 256 -2.58 18.09 13.45
CA THR A 256 -2.35 16.65 13.51
C THR A 256 -0.87 16.34 13.73
N THR A 257 -0.47 16.17 14.99
CA THR A 257 0.86 15.62 15.29
C THR A 257 1.02 14.21 14.68
N GLU A 258 2.25 13.75 14.39
CA GLU A 258 2.54 12.35 13.99
C GLU A 258 1.86 11.30 14.92
N LEU A 259 1.49 11.72 16.14
CA LEU A 259 0.81 10.92 17.14
C LEU A 259 -0.69 10.72 16.90
N GLU A 260 -1.38 11.65 16.22
CA GLU A 260 -2.83 11.62 15.94
C GLU A 260 -3.18 10.90 14.62
N ILE A 261 -2.17 10.73 13.75
CA ILE A 261 -2.24 9.86 12.59
C ILE A 261 -2.46 8.43 13.09
N ASN A 262 -3.71 7.99 13.02
CA ASN A 262 -4.23 6.72 13.52
C ASN A 262 -3.17 5.61 13.61
N GLN A 263 -2.49 5.53 14.77
CA GLN A 263 -1.27 4.73 14.94
C GLN A 263 -1.51 3.22 14.73
N GLU A 264 -2.75 2.79 14.51
CA GLU A 264 -3.09 1.41 14.26
C GLU A 264 -2.93 0.98 12.78
N ARG A 265 -2.79 1.91 11.83
CA ARG A 265 -2.66 1.58 10.39
C ARG A 265 -1.22 1.39 9.94
N LEU A 266 -0.90 0.19 9.47
CA LEU A 266 0.44 -0.24 9.04
C LEU A 266 0.56 -0.43 7.53
N THR A 267 -0.53 -0.21 6.79
CA THR A 267 -0.58 -0.28 5.33
C THR A 267 -0.71 1.12 4.74
N PRO A 268 -0.17 1.38 3.54
CA PRO A 268 -0.39 2.62 2.82
C PRO A 268 -1.87 3.00 2.74
N PHE A 269 -2.19 4.27 3.01
CA PHE A 269 -3.51 4.85 2.79
C PHE A 269 -3.36 6.32 2.39
N ILE A 270 -4.38 6.87 1.72
CA ILE A 270 -4.48 8.28 1.37
C ILE A 270 -5.24 9.01 2.46
N SER A 271 -4.73 10.15 2.90
CA SER A 271 -5.52 11.12 3.64
C SER A 271 -5.66 12.42 2.87
N THR A 272 -6.84 13.03 2.98
CA THR A 272 -7.10 14.35 2.39
C THR A 272 -6.90 15.47 3.40
N SER A 273 -6.40 16.60 2.92
CA SER A 273 -6.35 17.89 3.62
C SER A 273 -7.30 18.88 2.96
N GLY A 274 -8.08 19.61 3.77
CA GLY A 274 -8.98 20.66 3.29
C GLY A 274 -10.27 20.19 2.60
N GLY A 275 -10.67 18.92 2.73
CA GLY A 275 -11.92 18.42 2.15
C GLY A 275 -11.98 16.91 1.96
N ASN A 276 -12.96 16.46 1.18
CA ASN A 276 -13.08 15.06 0.74
C ASN A 276 -12.28 14.84 -0.56
N ILE A 277 -12.31 13.65 -1.15
CA ILE A 277 -11.52 13.35 -2.35
C ILE A 277 -11.81 14.23 -3.59
N PHE A 278 -12.95 14.92 -3.61
CA PHE A 278 -13.36 15.79 -4.71
C PHE A 278 -12.95 17.25 -4.48
N THR A 279 -12.75 17.66 -3.22
CA THR A 279 -12.49 19.05 -2.84
C THR A 279 -11.17 19.26 -2.11
N ALA A 280 -10.44 18.18 -1.81
CA ALA A 280 -9.16 18.24 -1.12
C ALA A 280 -8.15 19.12 -1.86
N GLN A 281 -7.41 19.91 -1.09
CA GLN A 281 -6.31 20.71 -1.61
C GLN A 281 -5.04 19.88 -1.75
N GLU A 282 -4.87 18.88 -0.88
CA GLU A 282 -3.71 18.01 -0.85
C GLU A 282 -4.10 16.58 -0.44
N PHE A 283 -3.37 15.62 -1.00
CA PHE A 283 -3.42 14.20 -0.70
C PHE A 283 -2.09 13.75 -0.12
N LEU A 284 -2.15 13.18 1.09
CA LEU A 284 -1.01 12.65 1.81
C LEU A 284 -1.05 11.13 1.72
N ILE A 285 0.04 10.49 1.31
CA ILE A 285 0.20 9.03 1.35
C ILE A 285 0.91 8.70 2.66
N LEU A 286 0.20 8.05 3.57
CA LEU A 286 0.70 7.73 4.90
C LEU A 286 1.04 6.25 5.01
N ILE A 287 2.20 5.98 5.61
CA ILE A 287 2.68 4.62 5.85
C ILE A 287 3.34 4.58 7.23
N ASP A 288 3.03 3.57 8.03
CA ASP A 288 3.53 3.41 9.41
C ASP A 288 3.24 4.60 10.36
N GLY A 289 2.26 5.45 10.03
CA GLY A 289 1.90 6.65 10.80
C GLY A 289 2.69 7.91 10.41
N SER A 290 3.49 7.87 9.35
CA SER A 290 4.23 9.03 8.84
C SER A 290 3.81 9.36 7.41
N VAL A 291 3.87 10.65 7.04
CA VAL A 291 3.69 11.08 5.66
C VAL A 291 4.89 10.60 4.84
N ALA A 292 4.63 9.67 3.93
CA ALA A 292 5.63 9.17 2.99
C ALA A 292 5.76 10.13 1.81
N LEU A 293 4.66 10.36 1.10
CA LEU A 293 4.57 11.15 -0.14
C LEU A 293 3.36 12.10 -0.05
N GLN A 294 3.36 13.15 -0.88
CA GLN A 294 2.23 14.08 -0.98
C GLN A 294 2.05 14.58 -2.41
N THR A 295 0.82 14.97 -2.76
CA THR A 295 0.48 15.54 -4.06
C THR A 295 -0.85 16.29 -4.00
N THR A 296 -1.10 17.18 -4.96
CA THR A 296 -2.37 17.89 -5.13
C THR A 296 -3.30 17.20 -6.14
N ASP A 297 -2.83 16.16 -6.84
CA ASP A 297 -3.60 15.44 -7.87
C ASP A 297 -4.05 14.07 -7.35
N PHE A 298 -5.37 13.85 -7.30
CA PHE A 298 -5.96 12.58 -6.85
C PHE A 298 -5.49 11.35 -7.65
N LYS A 299 -5.30 11.49 -8.97
CA LYS A 299 -4.87 10.37 -9.84
C LYS A 299 -3.45 9.96 -9.49
N LEU A 300 -2.59 10.96 -9.28
CA LEU A 300 -1.23 10.76 -8.83
C LEU A 300 -1.22 10.17 -7.41
N ALA A 301 -2.09 10.63 -6.51
CA ALA A 301 -2.21 10.07 -5.17
C ALA A 301 -2.57 8.58 -5.21
N MET A 302 -3.50 8.17 -6.08
CA MET A 302 -3.86 6.78 -6.31
C MET A 302 -2.69 5.97 -6.89
N ALA A 303 -1.94 6.53 -7.84
CA ALA A 303 -0.75 5.88 -8.37
C ALA A 303 0.30 5.67 -7.27
N LEU A 304 0.61 6.70 -6.48
CA LEU A 304 1.57 6.63 -5.38
C LEU A 304 1.12 5.63 -4.30
N LEU A 305 -0.18 5.57 -3.99
CA LEU A 305 -0.75 4.57 -3.08
C LEU A 305 -0.49 3.16 -3.59
N VAL A 306 -0.87 2.86 -4.83
CA VAL A 306 -0.69 1.53 -5.44
C VAL A 306 0.79 1.15 -5.46
N LEU A 307 1.65 2.04 -5.93
CA LEU A 307 3.10 1.80 -6.05
C LEU A 307 3.75 1.60 -4.67
N SER A 308 3.26 2.25 -3.61
CA SER A 308 3.76 2.06 -2.24
C SER A 308 3.67 0.63 -1.74
N PHE A 309 2.62 -0.12 -2.10
CA PHE A 309 2.52 -1.55 -1.76
C PHE A 309 3.61 -2.40 -2.41
N PHE A 310 4.07 -2.00 -3.61
CA PHE A 310 5.15 -2.69 -4.32
C PHE A 310 6.52 -2.26 -3.81
N VAL A 311 6.79 -0.96 -3.78
CA VAL A 311 8.09 -0.40 -3.37
C VAL A 311 8.45 -0.86 -1.97
N PHE A 312 7.58 -0.66 -0.98
CA PHE A 312 7.86 -0.99 0.41
C PHE A 312 7.56 -2.43 0.79
N ASN A 313 7.20 -3.27 -0.19
CA ASN A 313 6.86 -4.67 0.03
C ASN A 313 5.80 -4.88 1.13
N ILE A 314 4.67 -4.19 0.97
CA ILE A 314 3.55 -4.21 1.91
C ILE A 314 2.39 -5.00 1.31
N GLU A 315 1.76 -5.83 2.13
CA GLU A 315 0.55 -6.56 1.75
C GLU A 315 -0.67 -5.63 1.72
N TYR A 316 -1.67 -5.97 0.91
CA TYR A 316 -2.93 -5.23 0.90
C TYR A 316 -3.66 -5.38 2.24
N PRO A 317 -4.33 -4.32 2.72
CA PRO A 317 -5.13 -4.41 3.94
C PRO A 317 -6.24 -5.44 3.76
N GLU A 318 -6.45 -6.29 4.77
CA GLU A 318 -7.48 -7.34 4.75
C GLU A 318 -8.89 -6.80 4.46
N LYS A 319 -9.14 -5.55 4.87
CA LYS A 319 -10.43 -4.86 4.73
C LYS A 319 -10.67 -4.19 3.37
N ALA A 320 -9.67 -4.16 2.49
CA ALA A 320 -9.77 -3.60 1.13
C ALA A 320 -8.95 -4.40 0.10
N GLY A 321 -8.79 -5.71 0.34
CA GLY A 321 -7.93 -6.57 -0.48
C GLY A 321 -8.47 -6.79 -1.89
N LEU A 322 -9.78 -6.99 -2.04
CA LEU A 322 -10.44 -7.18 -3.34
C LEU A 322 -10.41 -5.88 -4.15
N THR A 323 -10.63 -4.74 -3.49
CA THR A 323 -10.52 -3.40 -4.07
C THR A 323 -9.11 -3.16 -4.60
N MET A 324 -8.08 -3.43 -3.78
CA MET A 324 -6.70 -3.26 -4.21
C MET A 324 -6.29 -4.25 -5.32
N GLU A 325 -6.76 -5.50 -5.28
CA GLU A 325 -6.53 -6.44 -6.39
C GLU A 325 -7.21 -5.96 -7.68
N PHE A 326 -8.45 -5.48 -7.61
CA PHE A 326 -9.13 -4.89 -8.77
C PHE A 326 -8.34 -3.70 -9.31
N ILE A 327 -7.91 -2.78 -8.44
CA ILE A 327 -7.17 -1.59 -8.85
C ILE A 327 -5.83 -1.96 -9.52
N GLN A 328 -5.08 -2.87 -8.90
CA GLN A 328 -3.83 -3.39 -9.44
C GLN A 328 -4.02 -3.94 -10.87
N ARG A 329 -5.09 -4.69 -11.11
CA ARG A 329 -5.30 -5.38 -12.38
C ARG A 329 -5.87 -4.47 -13.46
N ILE A 330 -6.83 -3.63 -13.10
CA ILE A 330 -7.60 -2.81 -14.05
C ILE A 330 -6.98 -1.44 -14.29
N PHE A 331 -6.44 -0.80 -13.26
CA PHE A 331 -5.81 0.51 -13.40
C PHE A 331 -4.30 0.41 -13.59
N ALA A 332 -3.61 -0.47 -12.87
CA ALA A 332 -2.15 -0.60 -12.99
C ALA A 332 -1.68 -1.63 -14.03
N ASP A 333 -2.60 -2.45 -14.57
CA ASP A 333 -2.29 -3.52 -15.52
C ASP A 333 -1.25 -4.54 -14.98
N ILE A 334 -1.19 -4.72 -13.66
CA ILE A 334 -0.28 -5.67 -13.01
C ILE A 334 -1.00 -7.03 -12.86
N ASN A 335 -0.81 -7.88 -13.87
CA ASN A 335 -1.53 -9.16 -14.04
C ASN A 335 -0.61 -10.41 -14.12
N PRO A 336 0.26 -10.69 -13.14
CA PRO A 336 1.07 -11.91 -13.16
C PRO A 336 0.21 -13.17 -12.99
N GLN A 337 0.68 -14.28 -13.57
CA GLN A 337 -0.05 -15.56 -13.60
C GLN A 337 -0.24 -16.22 -12.23
N ARG A 338 0.63 -15.92 -11.25
CA ARG A 338 0.61 -16.49 -9.89
C ARG A 338 1.11 -15.47 -8.87
N GLY A 339 0.69 -15.65 -7.62
CA GLY A 339 1.03 -14.79 -6.49
C GLY A 339 -0.07 -13.75 -6.21
N SER A 340 -0.03 -13.15 -5.03
CA SER A 340 -0.98 -12.14 -4.61
C SER A 340 -0.35 -11.28 -3.51
N LYS A 341 -0.72 -10.01 -3.48
CA LYS A 341 -0.43 -9.09 -2.37
C LYS A 341 -1.44 -9.23 -1.22
N MET A 342 -2.50 -10.03 -1.40
CA MET A 342 -3.43 -10.36 -0.32
C MET A 342 -2.89 -11.50 0.57
N PRO A 343 -3.21 -11.49 1.87
CA PRO A 343 -2.67 -12.45 2.86
C PRO A 343 -3.15 -13.92 2.77
N GLN A 344 -3.85 -14.34 1.71
CA GLN A 344 -4.42 -15.69 1.65
C GLN A 344 -3.39 -16.78 1.28
N ASN A 345 -3.50 -17.94 1.93
CA ASN A 345 -2.67 -19.13 1.66
C ASN A 345 -3.30 -19.97 0.54
N GLY A 346 -2.71 -19.98 -0.65
CA GLY A 346 -3.13 -20.86 -1.75
C GLY A 346 -2.44 -20.50 -3.07
N LYS A 347 -2.44 -21.41 -4.06
CA LYS A 347 -1.99 -21.11 -5.43
C LYS A 347 -2.89 -20.01 -5.98
N SER A 348 -2.46 -18.75 -5.91
CA SER A 348 -3.35 -17.61 -6.14
C SER A 348 -3.53 -17.34 -7.63
N THR A 349 -4.73 -17.67 -8.09
CA THR A 349 -5.36 -17.09 -9.28
C THR A 349 -6.09 -15.81 -8.89
N VAL A 350 -6.62 -15.08 -9.87
CA VAL A 350 -7.49 -13.91 -9.63
C VAL A 350 -8.62 -14.28 -8.67
N SER A 351 -8.94 -13.40 -7.72
CA SER A 351 -10.06 -13.61 -6.81
C SER A 351 -11.39 -13.71 -7.56
N LYS A 352 -12.24 -14.69 -7.21
CA LYS A 352 -13.56 -14.87 -7.86
C LYS A 352 -14.44 -13.61 -7.83
N PRO A 353 -14.52 -12.83 -6.72
CA PRO A 353 -15.26 -11.57 -6.72
C PRO A 353 -14.71 -10.53 -7.70
N VAL A 354 -13.38 -10.42 -7.82
CA VAL A 354 -12.72 -9.52 -8.77
C VAL A 354 -13.04 -9.95 -10.21
N LEU A 355 -12.90 -11.25 -10.52
CA LEU A 355 -13.30 -11.79 -11.83
C LEU A 355 -14.75 -11.49 -12.17
N LYS A 356 -15.66 -11.64 -11.19
CA LYS A 356 -17.09 -11.34 -11.37
C LYS A 356 -17.29 -9.86 -11.75
N LEU A 357 -16.69 -8.94 -11.00
CA LEU A 357 -16.83 -7.51 -11.29
C LEU A 357 -16.24 -7.16 -12.65
N VAL A 358 -15.07 -7.69 -13.00
CA VAL A 358 -14.45 -7.43 -14.31
C VAL A 358 -15.31 -7.96 -15.46
N ASN A 359 -15.87 -9.16 -15.33
CA ASN A 359 -16.76 -9.70 -16.36
C ASN A 359 -18.03 -8.85 -16.50
N LEU A 360 -18.65 -8.42 -15.40
CA LEU A 360 -19.82 -7.55 -15.44
C LEU A 360 -19.52 -6.21 -16.10
N LEU A 361 -18.37 -5.60 -15.79
CA LEU A 361 -17.93 -4.38 -16.43
C LEU A 361 -17.61 -4.58 -17.92
N ARG A 362 -17.03 -5.72 -18.29
CA ARG A 362 -16.76 -6.05 -19.69
C ARG A 362 -18.04 -6.27 -20.51
N ASP A 363 -19.04 -6.89 -19.90
CA ASP A 363 -20.35 -7.11 -20.52
C ASP A 363 -21.12 -5.79 -20.66
N PHE A 364 -20.87 -4.82 -19.76
CA PHE A 364 -21.38 -3.45 -19.87
C PHE A 364 -20.64 -2.64 -20.93
N GLU A 365 -19.30 -2.70 -20.95
CA GLU A 365 -18.45 -2.03 -21.92
C GLU A 365 -17.12 -2.77 -22.12
N SER A 366 -16.72 -3.04 -23.38
CA SER A 366 -15.65 -3.99 -23.73
C SER A 366 -14.22 -3.59 -23.32
N HIS A 367 -14.03 -2.47 -22.63
CA HIS A 367 -12.74 -1.91 -22.22
C HIS A 367 -12.10 -2.59 -20.97
N PHE A 368 -12.78 -3.56 -20.34
CA PHE A 368 -12.30 -4.24 -19.14
C PHE A 368 -11.80 -5.65 -19.45
N ASN A 369 -10.48 -5.81 -19.49
CA ASN A 369 -9.80 -7.11 -19.70
C ASN A 369 -8.77 -7.36 -18.60
N LEU A 370 -8.48 -8.64 -18.31
CA LEU A 370 -7.51 -9.12 -17.32
C LEU A 370 -6.29 -9.77 -17.95
#